data_AF-A0A3D1K0I5-F1
#
_entry.id   AF-A0A3D1K0I5-F1
#
_cell.length_a   1.000
_cell.length_b   1.000
_cell.length_c   1.000
_cell.angle_alpha   90.00
_cell.angle_beta   90.00
_cell.angle_gamma   90.00
#
_symmetry.space_group_name_H-M   'P 1'
#
loop_
_entity.id
_entity.type
_entity.pdbx_description
1 polymer ?
#
loop_
_entity_poly.entity_id
_entity_poly.type
_entity_poly.pdbx_seq_one_letter_code
_entity_poly.pdbx_strand_id
1 'polypeptide(L)'
;MDSEKIDNMAPPCANGAAGAEAEKSSILVNVMFFRALDNVSFGTILLVFLLCFKGMLDVLPIPFIQYSYIIPIYMIFSGVMHFPEKGFQLFQYRKSLFRLVWGTIFMLLLSPFLQWWSIDTNSPYLLFNFLLFCISVVFFIISLSNLFNAVAREEGIRWVSRISRLTRFTALYLMMAPLLAFFVTVLLGKCVGQDIFLFVVRLEKWKLIVFLVPVFLTLMMLIQLRYAKYRNLK
;
A
#
# COMPACT_ATOMS: atom_id res chain seq x y z
N MET A 1 3.66 -67.23 32.09
CA MET A 1 3.36 -65.80 32.17
C MET A 1 4.70 -65.10 32.25
N ASP A 2 5.06 -64.35 31.21
CA ASP A 2 5.52 -62.97 31.37
C ASP A 2 5.58 -62.33 29.98
N SER A 3 4.60 -61.45 29.79
CA SER A 3 4.35 -60.61 28.64
C SER A 3 5.30 -59.41 28.66
N GLU A 4 5.63 -58.91 27.48
CA GLU A 4 6.01 -57.52 27.22
C GLU A 4 7.29 -56.96 27.87
N LYS A 5 8.35 -56.93 27.07
CA LYS A 5 9.21 -55.74 26.97
C LYS A 5 9.36 -55.33 25.50
N ILE A 6 8.32 -54.68 25.00
CA ILE A 6 8.42 -53.78 23.85
C ILE A 6 8.51 -52.37 24.44
N ASP A 7 9.72 -51.93 24.77
CA ASP A 7 9.97 -50.53 25.11
C ASP A 7 10.57 -49.81 23.90
N ASN A 8 9.65 -49.27 23.09
CA ASN A 8 9.70 -47.94 22.48
C ASN A 8 11.07 -47.44 22.00
N MET A 9 11.52 -48.01 20.88
CA MET A 9 12.45 -47.33 19.98
C MET A 9 11.65 -46.26 19.22
N ALA A 10 11.58 -45.05 19.77
CA ALA A 10 11.02 -43.90 19.05
C ALA A 10 11.76 -43.76 17.70
N PRO A 11 11.04 -43.68 16.56
CA PRO A 11 11.70 -43.69 15.26
C PRO A 11 12.55 -42.42 15.10
N PRO A 12 13.84 -42.54 14.70
CA PRO A 12 14.76 -41.41 14.53
C PRO A 12 14.41 -40.47 13.35
N CYS A 13 13.23 -40.62 12.74
CA CYS A 13 12.83 -39.92 11.51
C CYS A 13 11.85 -38.76 11.72
N ALA A 14 11.27 -38.57 12.92
CA ALA A 14 10.27 -37.52 13.16
C ALA A 14 10.86 -36.10 13.07
N ASN A 15 12.12 -35.92 13.45
CA ASN A 15 12.79 -34.61 13.43
C ASN A 15 13.21 -34.17 12.01
N GLY A 16 13.50 -35.13 11.12
CA GLY A 16 13.88 -34.85 9.72
C GLY A 16 12.71 -34.44 8.83
N ALA A 17 11.54 -35.06 9.03
CA ALA A 17 10.32 -34.70 8.30
C ALA A 17 9.79 -33.31 8.69
N ALA A 18 9.78 -33.00 9.99
CA ALA A 18 9.41 -31.68 10.49
C ALA A 18 10.38 -30.57 10.03
N GLY A 19 11.68 -30.88 9.96
CA GLY A 19 12.69 -29.98 9.41
C GLY A 19 12.49 -29.71 7.91
N ALA A 20 12.25 -30.75 7.12
CA ALA A 20 12.01 -30.64 5.67
C ALA A 20 10.68 -29.94 5.33
N GLU A 21 9.64 -30.13 6.14
CA GLU A 21 8.37 -29.40 6.01
C GLU A 21 8.50 -27.93 6.43
N ALA A 22 9.26 -27.65 7.49
CA ALA A 22 9.57 -26.27 7.89
C ALA A 22 10.38 -25.55 6.81
N GLU A 23 11.36 -26.21 6.19
CA GLU A 23 12.17 -25.68 5.10
C GLU A 23 11.32 -25.39 3.84
N LYS A 24 10.48 -26.34 3.41
CA LYS A 24 9.53 -26.14 2.30
C LYS A 24 8.54 -25.00 2.57
N SER A 25 8.06 -24.87 3.82
CA SER A 25 7.17 -23.77 4.21
C SER A 25 7.87 -22.41 4.13
N SER A 26 9.16 -22.35 4.48
CA SER A 26 9.95 -21.12 4.43
C SER A 26 10.21 -20.67 2.98
N ILE A 27 10.51 -21.63 2.08
CA ILE A 27 10.70 -21.37 0.65
C ILE A 27 9.41 -20.84 0.02
N LEU A 28 8.27 -21.47 0.32
CA LEU A 28 6.96 -21.01 -0.18
C LEU A 28 6.65 -19.58 0.26
N VAL A 29 6.90 -19.24 1.53
CA VAL A 29 6.70 -17.88 2.06
C VAL A 29 7.60 -16.87 1.35
N ASN A 30 8.85 -17.22 1.05
CA ASN A 30 9.76 -16.34 0.32
C ASN A 30 9.32 -16.13 -1.14
N VAL A 31 8.87 -17.19 -1.82
CA VAL A 31 8.33 -17.10 -3.19
C VAL A 31 7.07 -16.22 -3.21
N MET A 32 6.14 -16.43 -2.29
CA MET A 32 4.94 -15.60 -2.16
C MET A 32 5.30 -14.14 -1.88
N PHE A 33 6.29 -13.90 -1.02
CA PHE A 33 6.78 -12.56 -0.72
C PHE A 33 7.35 -11.85 -1.95
N PHE A 34 8.24 -12.50 -2.71
CA PHE A 34 8.81 -11.90 -3.91
C PHE A 34 7.75 -11.66 -4.98
N ARG A 35 6.81 -12.60 -5.17
CA ARG A 35 5.71 -12.43 -6.12
C ARG A 35 4.78 -11.27 -5.75
N ALA A 36 4.43 -11.14 -4.47
CA ALA A 36 3.66 -10.02 -3.96
C ALA A 36 4.41 -8.69 -4.19
N LEU A 37 5.70 -8.66 -3.85
CA LEU A 37 6.54 -7.48 -4.01
C LEU A 37 6.72 -7.07 -5.47
N ASP A 38 6.87 -8.04 -6.38
CA ASP A 38 6.98 -7.81 -7.82
C ASP A 38 5.66 -7.27 -8.38
N ASN A 39 4.51 -7.82 -7.97
CA ASN A 39 3.20 -7.29 -8.36
C ASN A 39 3.03 -5.82 -7.94
N VAL A 40 3.38 -5.48 -6.69
CA VAL A 40 3.33 -4.08 -6.23
C VAL A 40 4.31 -3.22 -7.01
N SER A 41 5.53 -3.69 -7.25
CA SER A 41 6.56 -2.94 -7.97
C SER A 41 6.18 -2.66 -9.42
N PHE A 42 5.78 -3.70 -10.17
CA PHE A 42 5.32 -3.57 -11.56
C PHE A 42 4.08 -2.69 -11.67
N GLY A 43 3.09 -2.90 -10.77
CA GLY A 43 1.90 -2.04 -10.73
C GLY A 43 2.25 -0.58 -10.46
N THR A 44 3.20 -0.31 -9.55
CA THR A 44 3.67 1.05 -9.25
C THR A 44 4.40 1.67 -10.43
N ILE A 45 5.30 0.94 -11.11
CA ILE A 45 6.01 1.41 -12.32
C ILE A 45 5.02 1.75 -13.43
N LEU A 46 4.09 0.84 -13.71
CA LEU A 46 3.09 1.01 -14.75
C LEU A 46 2.14 2.18 -14.39
N LEU A 47 1.81 2.37 -13.12
CA LEU A 47 1.03 3.53 -12.67
C LEU A 47 1.77 4.84 -12.91
N VAL A 48 3.06 4.92 -12.54
CA VAL A 48 3.91 6.10 -12.80
C VAL A 48 3.97 6.38 -14.30
N PHE A 49 4.21 5.36 -15.11
CA PHE A 49 4.25 5.48 -16.55
C PHE A 49 2.95 6.08 -17.09
N LEU A 50 1.80 5.47 -16.78
CA LEU A 50 0.51 5.98 -17.23
C LEU A 50 0.21 7.40 -16.72
N LEU A 51 0.56 7.73 -15.47
CA LEU A 51 0.38 9.08 -14.93
C LEU A 51 1.24 10.13 -15.64
N CYS A 52 2.47 9.78 -16.04
CA CYS A 52 3.34 10.67 -16.82
C CYS A 52 2.78 10.94 -18.22
N PHE A 53 2.11 9.95 -18.83
CA PHE A 53 1.50 10.07 -20.16
C PHE A 53 0.03 10.51 -20.12
N LYS A 54 -0.52 10.80 -18.94
CA LYS A 54 -1.95 11.11 -18.76
C LYS A 54 -2.46 12.18 -19.72
N GLY A 55 -1.73 13.29 -19.86
CA GLY A 55 -2.12 14.37 -20.77
C GLY A 55 -2.20 13.96 -22.24
N MET A 56 -1.39 12.97 -22.68
CA MET A 56 -1.52 12.40 -24.03
C MET A 56 -2.68 11.38 -24.11
N LEU A 57 -2.88 10.58 -23.06
CA LEU A 57 -3.94 9.58 -23.00
C LEU A 57 -5.34 10.23 -22.97
N ASP A 58 -5.47 11.40 -22.35
CA ASP A 58 -6.74 12.13 -22.24
C ASP A 58 -7.16 12.77 -23.58
N VAL A 59 -6.22 12.98 -24.53
CA VAL A 59 -6.48 13.57 -25.86
C VAL A 59 -6.82 12.51 -26.92
N LEU A 60 -6.54 11.23 -26.65
CA LEU A 60 -6.83 10.14 -27.58
C LEU A 60 -8.35 9.88 -27.65
N PRO A 61 -8.93 9.78 -28.86
CA PRO A 61 -10.37 9.55 -29.06
C PRO A 61 -10.81 8.10 -28.74
N ILE A 62 -10.03 7.36 -27.96
CA ILE A 62 -10.28 5.95 -27.63
C ILE A 62 -10.80 5.88 -26.18
N PRO A 63 -12.09 5.63 -25.95
CA PRO A 63 -12.69 5.69 -24.61
C PRO A 63 -12.10 4.66 -23.65
N PHE A 64 -11.61 3.54 -24.16
CA PHE A 64 -11.07 2.45 -23.34
C PHE A 64 -9.68 2.76 -22.75
N ILE A 65 -8.92 3.66 -23.37
CA ILE A 65 -7.57 4.02 -22.89
C ILE A 65 -7.64 4.68 -21.51
N GLN A 66 -8.72 5.37 -21.19
CA GLN A 66 -8.92 6.02 -19.89
C GLN A 66 -9.06 5.02 -18.73
N TYR A 67 -9.40 3.76 -19.01
CA TYR A 67 -9.49 2.69 -18.01
C TYR A 67 -8.18 1.92 -17.81
N SER A 68 -7.14 2.22 -18.58
CA SER A 68 -5.84 1.53 -18.49
C SER A 68 -5.20 1.62 -17.09
N TYR A 69 -5.50 2.65 -16.31
CA TYR A 69 -5.05 2.82 -14.91
C TYR A 69 -5.60 1.75 -13.96
N ILE A 70 -6.69 1.06 -14.29
CA ILE A 70 -7.26 0.00 -13.45
C ILE A 70 -6.27 -1.16 -13.30
N ILE A 71 -5.55 -1.50 -14.37
CA ILE A 71 -4.60 -2.62 -14.39
C ILE A 71 -3.49 -2.43 -13.34
N PRO A 72 -2.70 -1.34 -13.35
CA PRO A 72 -1.67 -1.16 -12.34
C PRO A 72 -2.22 -1.02 -10.92
N ILE A 73 -3.38 -0.38 -10.75
CA ILE A 73 -4.04 -0.27 -9.45
C ILE A 73 -4.40 -1.68 -8.90
N TYR A 74 -4.94 -2.55 -9.76
CA TYR A 74 -5.26 -3.92 -9.40
C TYR A 74 -4.00 -4.73 -9.03
N MET A 75 -2.91 -4.56 -9.78
CA MET A 75 -1.63 -5.23 -9.47
C MET A 75 -1.09 -4.79 -8.11
N ILE A 76 -1.16 -3.49 -7.77
CA ILE A 76 -0.75 -2.96 -6.46
C ILE A 76 -1.61 -3.58 -5.35
N PHE A 77 -2.93 -3.51 -5.47
CA PHE A 77 -3.82 -4.03 -4.43
C PHE A 77 -3.71 -5.55 -4.28
N SER A 78 -3.64 -6.28 -5.39
CA SER A 78 -3.42 -7.73 -5.37
C SER A 78 -2.08 -8.06 -4.69
N GLY A 79 -0.99 -7.39 -5.04
CA GLY A 79 0.30 -7.59 -4.39
C GLY A 79 0.27 -7.29 -2.89
N VAL A 80 -0.42 -6.22 -2.47
CA VAL A 80 -0.57 -5.86 -1.06
C VAL A 80 -1.33 -6.94 -0.27
N MET A 81 -2.43 -7.45 -0.81
CA MET A 81 -3.27 -8.45 -0.16
C MET A 81 -2.58 -9.81 -0.03
N HIS A 82 -1.61 -10.10 -0.90
CA HIS A 82 -0.87 -11.37 -0.93
C HIS A 82 0.47 -11.33 -0.19
N PHE A 83 0.84 -10.23 0.47
CA PHE A 83 2.03 -10.21 1.29
C PHE A 83 1.90 -11.22 2.45
N PRO A 84 2.87 -12.12 2.65
CA PRO A 84 2.78 -13.11 3.70
C PRO A 84 3.01 -12.46 5.08
N GLU A 85 2.14 -12.79 6.04
CA GLU A 85 2.26 -12.35 7.44
C GLU A 85 3.54 -12.85 8.12
N LYS A 86 4.05 -14.00 7.66
CA LYS A 86 5.30 -14.61 8.13
C LYS A 86 6.54 -14.17 7.33
N GLY A 87 6.42 -13.13 6.49
CA GLY A 87 7.53 -12.62 5.68
C GLY A 87 8.73 -12.13 6.51
N PHE A 88 8.45 -11.53 7.67
CA PHE A 88 9.44 -11.14 8.70
C PHE A 88 8.91 -11.54 10.08
N GLN A 89 9.80 -11.81 11.04
CA GLN A 89 9.40 -12.20 12.40
C GLN A 89 8.97 -11.01 13.29
N LEU A 90 8.97 -9.78 12.76
CA LEU A 90 8.63 -8.57 13.49
C LEU A 90 7.12 -8.45 13.80
N PHE A 91 6.80 -8.22 15.07
CA PHE A 91 5.43 -7.85 15.50
C PHE A 91 4.92 -6.58 14.79
N GLN A 92 5.80 -5.57 14.61
CA GLN A 92 5.46 -4.32 13.93
C GLN A 92 5.16 -4.52 12.44
N TYR A 93 5.75 -5.54 11.81
CA TYR A 93 5.47 -5.90 10.42
C TYR A 93 4.03 -6.39 10.29
N ARG A 94 3.62 -7.37 11.10
CA ARG A 94 2.25 -7.92 11.08
C ARG A 94 1.18 -6.86 11.32
N LYS A 95 1.35 -6.01 12.33
CA LYS A 95 0.41 -4.92 12.63
C LYS A 95 0.32 -3.89 11.49
N SER A 96 1.42 -3.62 10.81
CA SER A 96 1.43 -2.69 9.68
C SER A 96 0.83 -3.31 8.42
N LEU A 97 1.04 -4.60 8.22
CA LEU A 97 0.46 -5.37 7.13
C LEU A 97 -1.07 -5.45 7.24
N PHE A 98 -1.59 -5.77 8.42
CA PHE A 98 -3.03 -5.80 8.66
C PHE A 98 -3.68 -4.43 8.37
N ARG A 99 -3.06 -3.35 8.85
CA ARG A 99 -3.52 -1.97 8.54
C ARG A 99 -3.47 -1.66 7.05
N LEU A 100 -2.45 -2.15 6.35
CA LEU A 100 -2.30 -1.97 4.91
C LEU A 100 -3.40 -2.70 4.11
N VAL A 101 -3.73 -3.92 4.51
CA VAL A 101 -4.84 -4.72 3.95
C VAL A 101 -6.17 -4.01 4.17
N TRP A 102 -6.47 -3.58 5.40
CA TRP A 102 -7.69 -2.81 5.67
C TRP A 102 -7.75 -1.50 4.89
N GLY A 103 -6.64 -0.76 4.83
CA GLY A 103 -6.55 0.46 4.03
C GLY A 103 -6.87 0.21 2.55
N THR A 104 -6.41 -0.91 2.00
CA THR A 104 -6.71 -1.35 0.63
C THR A 104 -8.21 -1.62 0.44
N ILE A 105 -8.82 -2.37 1.36
CA ILE A 105 -10.25 -2.68 1.32
C ILE A 105 -11.09 -1.40 1.39
N PHE A 106 -10.78 -0.49 2.31
CA PHE A 106 -11.48 0.80 2.44
C PHE A 106 -11.31 1.67 1.20
N MET A 107 -10.12 1.73 0.60
CA MET A 107 -9.89 2.46 -0.64
C MET A 107 -10.73 1.89 -1.80
N LEU A 108 -10.80 0.57 -1.94
CA LEU A 108 -11.63 -0.08 -2.96
C LEU A 108 -13.12 0.20 -2.75
N LEU A 109 -13.60 0.05 -1.51
CA LEU A 109 -14.99 0.30 -1.14
C LEU A 109 -15.41 1.74 -1.42
N LEU A 110 -14.54 2.71 -1.10
CA LEU A 110 -14.84 4.13 -1.22
C LEU A 110 -14.48 4.72 -2.60
N SER A 111 -13.81 3.96 -3.47
CA SER A 111 -13.39 4.42 -4.80
C SER A 111 -14.53 4.92 -5.71
N PRO A 112 -15.76 4.33 -5.72
CA PRO A 112 -16.84 4.81 -6.59
C PRO A 112 -17.27 6.24 -6.25
N PHE A 113 -17.14 6.65 -4.99
CA PHE A 113 -17.55 7.96 -4.50
C PHE A 113 -16.67 9.09 -5.05
N LEU A 114 -15.45 8.80 -5.49
CA LEU A 114 -14.62 9.76 -6.23
C LEU A 114 -15.33 10.23 -7.51
N GLN A 115 -15.87 9.27 -8.27
CA GLN A 115 -16.51 9.54 -9.55
C GLN A 115 -17.92 10.09 -9.34
N TRP A 116 -18.69 9.55 -8.38
CA TRP A 116 -20.02 10.06 -8.07
C TRP A 116 -19.99 11.50 -7.54
N TRP A 117 -19.03 11.85 -6.67
CA TRP A 117 -18.87 13.23 -6.22
C TRP A 117 -18.49 14.19 -7.36
N SER A 118 -17.74 13.72 -8.37
CA SER A 118 -17.42 14.55 -9.53
C SER A 118 -18.63 14.87 -10.42
N ILE A 119 -19.69 14.05 -10.35
CA ILE A 119 -20.93 14.22 -11.10
C ILE A 119 -21.92 15.10 -10.34
N ASP A 120 -22.04 14.89 -9.02
CA ASP A 120 -22.88 15.70 -8.14
C ASP A 120 -22.07 16.24 -6.96
N THR A 121 -21.42 17.39 -7.21
CA THR A 121 -20.53 18.03 -6.24
C THR A 121 -21.26 18.64 -5.05
N ASN A 122 -22.58 18.86 -5.14
CA ASN A 122 -23.36 19.56 -4.12
C ASN A 122 -23.87 18.63 -3.02
N SER A 123 -23.79 17.31 -3.22
CA SER A 123 -24.24 16.34 -2.23
C SER A 123 -23.26 16.25 -1.05
N PRO A 124 -23.67 16.63 0.19
CA PRO A 124 -22.82 16.53 1.37
C PRO A 124 -22.49 15.08 1.73
N TYR A 125 -23.37 14.14 1.37
CA TYR A 125 -23.13 12.71 1.54
C TYR A 125 -21.97 12.22 0.64
N LEU A 126 -21.97 12.60 -0.63
CA LEU A 126 -20.89 12.21 -1.56
C LEU A 126 -19.57 12.87 -1.16
N LEU A 127 -19.62 14.14 -0.71
CA LEU A 127 -18.47 14.84 -0.17
C LEU A 127 -17.88 14.11 1.04
N PHE A 128 -18.71 13.73 2.02
CA PHE A 128 -18.24 13.00 3.21
C PHE A 128 -17.56 11.67 2.86
N ASN A 129 -18.15 10.87 1.96
CA ASN A 129 -17.53 9.62 1.51
C ASN A 129 -16.22 9.83 0.75
N PHE A 130 -16.14 10.90 -0.04
CA PHE A 130 -14.91 11.27 -0.71
C PHE A 130 -13.82 11.76 0.28
N LEU A 131 -14.17 12.47 1.36
CA LEU A 131 -13.22 12.80 2.43
C LEU A 131 -12.72 11.53 3.13
N LEU A 132 -13.61 10.57 3.41
CA LEU A 132 -13.24 9.25 3.94
C LEU A 132 -12.33 8.50 2.98
N PHE A 133 -12.55 8.59 1.67
CA PHE A 133 -11.67 8.01 0.67
C PHE A 133 -10.26 8.61 0.79
N CYS A 134 -10.13 9.95 0.81
CA CYS A 134 -8.83 10.61 0.96
C CYS A 134 -8.11 10.22 2.25
N ILE A 135 -8.82 10.16 3.39
CA ILE A 135 -8.26 9.67 4.67
C ILE A 135 -7.78 8.22 4.52
N SER A 136 -8.54 7.38 3.84
CA SER A 136 -8.18 5.98 3.59
C SER A 136 -6.91 5.85 2.74
N VAL A 137 -6.73 6.71 1.73
CA VAL A 137 -5.50 6.79 0.92
C VAL A 137 -4.30 7.19 1.79
N VAL A 138 -4.46 8.20 2.64
CA VAL A 138 -3.39 8.63 3.56
C VAL A 138 -3.02 7.52 4.53
N PHE A 139 -4.03 6.85 5.11
CA PHE A 139 -3.84 5.74 6.03
C PHE A 139 -3.10 4.58 5.35
N PHE A 140 -3.44 4.26 4.11
CA PHE A 140 -2.74 3.27 3.30
C PHE A 140 -1.26 3.63 3.11
N ILE A 141 -0.96 4.84 2.64
CA ILE A 141 0.42 5.30 2.40
C ILE A 141 1.24 5.31 3.70
N ILE A 142 0.67 5.78 4.82
CA ILE A 142 1.33 5.79 6.12
C ILE A 142 1.60 4.36 6.61
N SER A 143 0.62 3.46 6.48
CA SER A 143 0.76 2.06 6.88
C SER A 143 1.84 1.35 6.06
N LEU A 144 1.87 1.62 4.76
CA LEU A 144 2.89 1.15 3.85
C LEU A 144 4.28 1.65 4.27
N SER A 145 4.40 2.95 4.50
CA SER A 145 5.64 3.57 4.97
C SER A 145 6.10 3.01 6.33
N ASN A 146 5.17 2.74 7.25
CA ASN A 146 5.47 2.13 8.55
C ASN A 146 5.98 0.70 8.42
N LEU A 147 5.37 -0.09 7.52
CA LEU A 147 5.81 -1.45 7.20
C LEU A 147 7.28 -1.44 6.74
N PHE A 148 7.61 -0.57 5.77
CA PHE A 148 8.97 -0.45 5.24
C PHE A 148 9.99 0.04 6.27
N ASN A 149 9.60 0.99 7.14
CA ASN A 149 10.51 1.46 8.19
C ASN A 149 10.70 0.45 9.32
N ALA A 150 9.72 -0.43 9.58
CA ALA A 150 9.90 -1.53 10.52
C ALA A 150 10.96 -2.50 10.00
N VAL A 151 10.85 -2.90 8.73
CA VAL A 151 11.83 -3.80 8.09
C VAL A 151 13.21 -3.13 7.99
N ALA A 152 13.28 -1.86 7.58
CA ALA A 152 14.56 -1.16 7.45
C ALA A 152 15.32 -0.97 8.77
N ARG A 153 14.61 -0.87 9.91
CA ARG A 153 15.24 -0.76 11.22
C ARG A 153 15.88 -2.06 11.67
N GLU A 154 15.26 -3.20 11.35
CA GLU A 154 15.83 -4.53 11.61
C GLU A 154 17.09 -4.76 10.78
N GLU A 155 17.08 -4.32 9.51
CA GLU A 155 18.18 -4.50 8.55
C GLU A 155 19.30 -3.43 8.65
N GLY A 156 19.17 -2.47 9.58
CA GLY A 156 20.15 -1.38 9.75
C GLY A 156 20.20 -0.38 8.59
N ILE A 157 19.20 -0.34 7.70
CA ILE A 157 19.18 0.52 6.51
C ILE A 157 18.70 1.93 6.88
N ARG A 158 19.62 2.77 7.35
CA ARG A 158 19.33 4.15 7.83
C ARG A 158 18.64 5.05 6.81
N TRP A 159 18.97 4.90 5.52
CA TRP A 159 18.41 5.71 4.43
C TRP A 159 16.91 5.50 4.23
N VAL A 160 16.42 4.26 4.37
CA VAL A 160 14.98 3.94 4.22
C VAL A 160 14.16 4.55 5.36
N SER A 161 14.75 4.73 6.55
CA SER A 161 14.08 5.45 7.64
C SER A 161 13.86 6.93 7.33
N ARG A 162 14.74 7.56 6.54
CA ARG A 162 14.57 8.95 6.08
C ARG A 162 13.52 9.05 4.98
N ILE A 163 13.58 8.15 3.99
CA ILE A 163 12.59 8.07 2.91
C ILE A 163 11.19 7.82 3.49
N SER A 164 11.04 6.88 4.42
CA SER A 164 9.75 6.61 5.07
C SER A 164 9.24 7.80 5.90
N ARG A 165 10.12 8.56 6.56
CA ARG A 165 9.69 9.80 7.22
C ARG A 165 9.21 10.83 6.21
N LEU A 166 9.96 11.02 5.12
CA LEU A 166 9.59 11.92 4.04
C LEU A 166 8.24 11.53 3.45
N THR A 167 8.01 10.26 3.11
CA THR A 167 6.72 9.77 2.59
C THR A 167 5.55 10.07 3.51
N ARG A 168 5.72 9.88 4.82
CA ARG A 168 4.67 10.21 5.80
C ARG A 168 4.39 11.70 5.85
N PHE A 169 5.43 12.53 5.92
CA PHE A 169 5.27 13.98 5.92
C PHE A 169 4.63 14.45 4.63
N THR A 170 5.10 13.98 3.48
CA THR A 170 4.54 14.31 2.17
C THR A 170 3.08 13.87 2.06
N ALA A 171 2.72 12.66 2.50
CA ALA A 171 1.33 12.22 2.49
C ALA A 171 0.44 13.06 3.42
N LEU A 172 0.91 13.35 4.64
CA LEU A 172 0.18 14.20 5.59
C LEU A 172 0.03 15.63 5.05
N TYR A 173 1.10 16.25 4.58
CA TYR A 173 1.06 17.64 4.12
C TYR A 173 0.35 17.80 2.78
N LEU A 174 0.52 16.90 1.82
CA LEU A 174 -0.09 17.06 0.49
C LEU A 174 -1.55 16.59 0.45
N MET A 175 -1.94 15.60 1.26
CA MET A 175 -3.30 15.05 1.24
C MET A 175 -4.15 15.48 2.45
N MET A 176 -3.59 15.63 3.65
CA MET A 176 -4.36 16.08 4.82
C MET A 176 -4.44 17.60 4.94
N ALA A 177 -3.47 18.38 4.45
CA ALA A 177 -3.58 19.85 4.52
C ALA A 177 -4.81 20.41 3.77
N PRO A 178 -5.19 19.92 2.57
CA PRO A 178 -6.43 20.32 1.92
C PRO A 178 -7.69 19.93 2.71
N LEU A 179 -7.67 18.75 3.35
CA LEU A 179 -8.76 18.28 4.21
C LEU A 179 -8.90 19.15 5.47
N LEU A 180 -7.79 19.47 6.13
CA LEU A 180 -7.75 20.36 7.30
C LEU A 180 -8.19 21.78 6.93
N ALA A 181 -7.75 22.31 5.80
CA ALA A 181 -8.19 23.60 5.30
C ALA A 181 -9.71 23.62 5.07
N PHE A 182 -10.27 22.56 4.48
CA PHE A 182 -11.72 22.40 4.33
C PHE A 182 -12.43 22.42 5.69
N PHE A 183 -12.01 21.58 6.65
CA PHE A 183 -12.64 21.56 7.99
C PHE A 183 -12.56 22.89 8.73
N VAL A 184 -11.42 23.58 8.68
CA VAL A 184 -11.24 24.91 9.29
C VAL A 184 -12.19 25.92 8.66
N THR A 185 -12.36 25.92 7.34
CA THR A 185 -13.25 26.85 6.65
C THR A 185 -14.73 26.60 6.95
N VAL A 186 -15.13 25.33 7.09
CA VAL A 186 -16.47 24.92 7.50
C VAL A 186 -16.74 25.32 8.96
N LEU A 187 -15.78 25.10 9.88
CA LEU A 187 -15.86 25.51 11.28
C LEU A 187 -15.96 27.03 11.45
N LEU A 188 -15.32 27.80 10.56
CA LEU A 188 -15.40 29.26 10.52
C LEU A 188 -16.69 29.77 9.86
N GLY A 189 -17.67 28.90 9.56
CA GLY A 189 -18.99 29.27 9.06
C GLY A 189 -19.01 29.83 7.63
N LYS A 190 -17.90 29.73 6.89
CA LYS A 190 -17.84 30.16 5.50
C LYS A 190 -18.37 29.04 4.60
N CYS A 191 -19.57 29.21 4.03
CA CYS A 191 -20.14 28.33 2.99
C CYS A 191 -19.28 28.18 1.72
N VAL A 192 -18.16 28.90 1.65
CA VAL A 192 -17.15 28.94 0.57
C VAL A 192 -16.04 27.89 0.77
N GLY A 193 -16.06 27.09 1.86
CA GLY A 193 -15.02 26.08 2.12
C GLY A 193 -14.86 25.03 1.01
N GLN A 194 -15.96 24.78 0.28
CA GLN A 194 -15.96 23.92 -0.91
C GLN A 194 -15.10 24.51 -2.05
N ASP A 195 -15.02 25.85 -2.17
CA ASP A 195 -14.28 26.52 -3.25
C ASP A 195 -12.77 26.45 -3.07
N ILE A 196 -12.26 26.50 -1.83
CA ILE A 196 -10.83 26.28 -1.54
C ILE A 196 -10.45 24.84 -1.86
N PHE A 197 -11.32 23.90 -1.52
CA PHE A 197 -11.12 22.49 -1.84
C PHE A 197 -11.20 22.23 -3.36
N LEU A 198 -12.19 22.81 -4.04
CA LEU A 198 -12.31 22.81 -5.50
C LEU A 198 -11.11 23.48 -6.17
N PHE A 199 -10.58 24.58 -5.64
CA PHE A 199 -9.38 25.26 -6.15
C PHE A 199 -8.15 24.36 -6.09
N VAL A 200 -7.94 23.67 -4.95
CA VAL A 200 -6.83 22.72 -4.78
C VAL A 200 -7.00 21.50 -5.70
N VAL A 201 -8.21 20.98 -5.88
CA VAL A 201 -8.50 19.85 -6.79
C VAL A 201 -8.45 20.25 -8.27
N ARG A 202 -8.73 21.51 -8.60
CA ARG A 202 -8.67 22.10 -9.96
C ARG A 202 -7.28 22.52 -10.39
N LEU A 203 -6.28 22.54 -9.50
CA LEU A 203 -4.89 22.62 -9.92
C LEU A 203 -4.58 21.41 -10.81
N GLU A 204 -4.43 21.67 -12.10
CA GLU A 204 -4.26 20.68 -13.17
C GLU A 204 -3.20 19.62 -12.86
N LYS A 205 -2.15 20.01 -12.11
CA LYS A 205 -1.03 19.17 -11.71
C LYS A 205 -1.10 18.64 -10.28
N TRP A 206 -2.10 19.01 -9.48
CA TRP A 206 -2.22 18.58 -8.08
C TRP A 206 -2.38 17.07 -7.96
N LYS A 207 -3.23 16.46 -8.80
CA LYS A 207 -3.35 14.98 -8.88
C LYS A 207 -2.03 14.32 -9.28
N LEU A 208 -1.18 15.02 -10.04
CA LEU A 208 0.12 14.50 -10.43
C LEU A 208 1.09 14.60 -9.25
N ILE A 209 1.19 15.74 -8.57
CA ILE A 209 2.12 15.95 -7.44
C ILE A 209 1.75 15.09 -6.22
N VAL A 210 0.46 15.05 -5.89
CA VAL A 210 -0.07 14.35 -4.72
C VAL A 210 0.06 12.84 -4.84
N PHE A 211 -0.06 12.28 -6.04
CA PHE A 211 0.01 10.85 -6.25
C PHE A 211 1.40 10.40 -6.71
N LEU A 212 2.07 11.13 -7.61
CA LEU A 212 3.38 10.73 -8.17
C LEU A 212 4.47 10.70 -7.09
N VAL A 213 4.52 11.69 -6.19
CA VAL A 213 5.59 11.77 -5.18
C VAL A 213 5.50 10.61 -4.17
N PRO A 214 4.35 10.32 -3.53
CA PRO A 214 4.22 9.14 -2.67
C PRO A 214 4.44 7.82 -3.40
N VAL A 215 4.02 7.72 -4.67
CA VAL A 215 4.20 6.51 -5.50
C VAL A 215 5.68 6.27 -5.82
N PHE A 216 6.44 7.31 -6.16
CA PHE A 216 7.88 7.20 -6.41
C PHE A 216 8.65 6.83 -5.13
N LEU A 217 8.28 7.42 -3.99
CA LEU A 217 8.85 7.05 -2.69
C LEU A 217 8.51 5.61 -2.31
N THR A 218 7.30 5.14 -2.66
CA THR A 218 6.87 3.75 -2.46
C THR A 218 7.71 2.79 -3.29
N LEU A 219 7.99 3.12 -4.56
CA LEU A 219 8.87 2.33 -5.42
C LEU A 219 10.27 2.19 -4.82
N MET A 220 10.85 3.30 -4.35
CA MET A 220 12.17 3.29 -3.72
C MET A 220 12.20 2.42 -2.46
N MET A 221 11.11 2.39 -1.68
CA MET A 221 11.00 1.53 -0.51
C MET A 221 10.84 0.04 -0.88
N LEU A 222 10.12 -0.28 -1.96
CA LEU A 222 9.93 -1.65 -2.47
C LEU A 222 11.24 -2.29 -2.94
N ILE A 223 12.05 -1.55 -3.69
CA ILE A 223 13.36 -2.03 -4.17
C ILE A 223 14.27 -2.38 -2.99
N GLN A 224 14.27 -1.54 -1.95
CA GLN A 224 15.07 -1.76 -0.74
C GLN A 224 14.56 -2.96 0.07
N LEU A 225 13.25 -3.16 0.13
CA LEU A 225 12.64 -4.32 0.78
C LEU A 225 13.02 -5.63 0.07
N ARG A 226 13.06 -5.62 -1.27
CA ARG A 226 13.54 -6.76 -2.07
C ARG A 226 14.99 -7.09 -1.75
N TYR A 227 15.85 -6.07 -1.71
CA TYR A 227 17.26 -6.22 -1.42
C TYR A 227 17.51 -6.78 -0.01
N ALA A 228 16.82 -6.24 1.00
CA ALA A 228 16.87 -6.74 2.38
C ALA A 228 16.50 -8.22 2.47
N LYS A 229 15.36 -8.61 1.88
CA LYS A 229 14.91 -10.00 1.92
C LYS A 229 15.87 -10.94 1.20
N TYR A 230 16.44 -10.51 0.07
CA TYR A 230 17.43 -11.29 -0.66
C TYR A 230 18.74 -11.49 0.12
N ARG A 231 19.18 -10.49 0.89
CA ARG A 231 20.37 -10.59 1.74
C ARG A 231 20.22 -11.65 2.84
N ASN A 232 19.06 -11.74 3.48
CA ASN A 232 18.80 -12.73 4.53
C ASN A 232 18.68 -14.18 4.02
N LEU A 233 18.61 -14.38 2.70
CA LEU A 233 18.56 -15.70 2.08
C LEU A 233 19.94 -16.21 1.65
N LYS A 234 20.98 -15.37 1.72
CA LYS A 234 22.38 -15.75 1.48
C LYS A 234 23.07 -16.05 2.80
#